data_AF-A0A1F9TYM0-F1
#
_entry.id   AF-A0A1F9TYM0-F1
#
_cell.length_a   1.000
_cell.length_b   1.000
_cell.length_c   1.000
_cell.angle_alpha   90.00
_cell.angle_beta   90.00
_cell.angle_gamma   90.00
#
_symmetry.space_group_name_H-M   'P 1'
#
loop_
_entity.id
_entity.type
_entity.pdbx_description
1 polymer ?
#
loop_
_entity_poly.entity_id
_entity_poly.type
_entity_poly.pdbx_seq_one_letter_code
_entity_poly.pdbx_strand_id
1 'polypeptide(L)'
;MSTTGVTCPACGRRLAEAVKHCTHCGVAITPRSLAVSRIINNLGWIGRRALGGVFAGGTGWVLAIAVSRTLKFDSAATDPFVHMLNLFPGNTVLSTAIAGAFIGTVGGMIEQSTYKVFLGGALGALGGILGGLSHPLFERIFSGQLYSYSLAMAAAWGVVGCLVGMTSGLLEATGRKILAGFLCGMLGGVVGGGIGSQMYGAMLMEVRSFEGMSWIAGRLIEGAAGGIVAVNAWFFMGLSEKLYIFRRRQLGSGTKKVCDRCHGENELSAWYCAHCGAALQVAASRDQMRVTPYRGLERLANAFDYLSWLAGTFGVVTSAVVFLSFLIENVMFAVFGSLLVALIVYMLAIVFRSVSDAILMGMQISEKLKERG
;
A
#
# COMPACT_ATOMS: atom_id res chain seq x y z
N MET A 1 15.52 -40.66 -9.72
CA MET A 1 16.39 -39.81 -10.54
C MET A 1 15.78 -38.41 -10.59
N SER A 2 16.37 -37.43 -9.90
CA SER A 2 15.90 -36.04 -9.91
C SER A 2 16.48 -35.30 -11.12
N THR A 3 15.65 -35.00 -12.12
CA THR A 3 16.04 -34.15 -13.24
C THR A 3 16.05 -32.68 -12.80
N THR A 4 17.24 -32.14 -12.54
CA THR A 4 17.48 -30.73 -12.20
C THR A 4 17.44 -29.84 -13.45
N GLY A 5 16.32 -29.83 -14.16
CA GLY A 5 16.13 -28.96 -15.33
C GLY A 5 16.31 -27.47 -14.98
N VAL A 6 16.98 -26.72 -15.84
CA VAL A 6 17.17 -25.27 -15.69
C VAL A 6 15.91 -24.54 -16.15
N THR A 7 15.30 -23.74 -15.29
CA THR A 7 14.12 -22.94 -15.66
C THR A 7 14.52 -21.64 -16.36
N CYS A 8 13.90 -21.32 -17.50
CA CYS A 8 14.09 -20.03 -18.17
C CYS A 8 13.61 -18.88 -17.26
N PRO A 9 14.45 -17.89 -16.97
CA PRO A 9 14.08 -16.81 -16.05
C PRO A 9 13.05 -15.82 -16.62
N ALA A 10 12.94 -15.74 -17.95
CA ALA A 10 12.03 -14.81 -18.63
C ALA A 10 10.62 -15.39 -18.86
N CYS A 11 10.51 -16.67 -19.21
CA CYS A 11 9.22 -17.31 -19.51
C CYS A 11 8.81 -18.41 -18.53
N GLY A 12 9.68 -18.82 -17.60
CA GLY A 12 9.35 -19.89 -16.64
C GLY A 12 9.19 -21.27 -17.29
N ARG A 13 9.82 -21.52 -18.45
CA ARG A 13 9.79 -22.85 -19.05
C ARG A 13 10.95 -23.68 -18.48
N ARG A 14 10.67 -24.89 -17.99
CA ARG A 14 11.72 -25.88 -17.72
C ARG A 14 12.39 -26.24 -19.02
N LEU A 15 13.71 -26.11 -19.06
CA LEU A 15 14.53 -26.49 -20.19
C LEU A 15 15.32 -27.74 -19.82
N ALA A 16 15.69 -28.51 -20.85
CA ALA A 16 16.67 -29.57 -20.70
C ALA A 16 17.98 -28.99 -20.13
N GLU A 17 18.73 -29.79 -19.38
CA GLU A 17 20.08 -29.40 -19.00
C GLU A 17 20.91 -29.13 -20.27
N ALA A 18 21.74 -28.07 -20.25
CA ALA A 18 22.62 -27.60 -21.34
C ALA A 18 22.07 -26.64 -22.44
N VAL A 19 20.84 -26.08 -22.34
CA VAL A 19 20.38 -25.12 -23.36
C VAL A 19 20.92 -23.69 -23.12
N LYS A 20 21.70 -23.16 -24.09
CA LYS A 20 22.30 -21.80 -24.03
C LYS A 20 21.29 -20.64 -24.16
N HIS A 21 20.07 -20.93 -24.62
CA HIS A 21 19.06 -19.95 -24.99
C HIS A 21 17.68 -20.58 -24.90
N CYS A 22 16.68 -19.83 -24.41
CA CYS A 22 15.32 -20.35 -24.34
C CYS A 22 14.69 -20.31 -25.73
N THR A 23 14.35 -21.48 -26.27
CA THR A 23 13.69 -21.63 -27.57
C THR A 23 12.32 -20.95 -27.66
N HIS A 24 11.69 -20.66 -26.51
CA HIS A 24 10.37 -20.01 -26.47
C HIS A 24 10.44 -18.48 -26.45
N CYS A 25 11.41 -17.89 -25.74
CA CYS A 25 11.46 -16.43 -25.55
C CYS A 25 12.76 -15.80 -26.05
N GLY A 26 13.65 -16.57 -26.65
CA GLY A 26 14.92 -16.10 -27.24
C GLY A 26 15.97 -15.67 -26.21
N VAL A 27 15.67 -15.70 -24.91
CA VAL A 27 16.59 -15.21 -23.88
C VAL A 27 17.76 -16.17 -23.70
N ALA A 28 18.98 -15.66 -23.91
CA ALA A 28 20.22 -16.38 -23.59
C ALA A 28 20.27 -16.72 -22.10
N ILE A 29 20.65 -17.94 -21.75
CA ILE A 29 20.72 -18.44 -20.37
C ILE A 29 22.16 -18.34 -19.93
N THR A 30 22.51 -17.18 -19.40
CA THR A 30 23.82 -16.86 -18.86
C THR A 30 23.68 -16.45 -17.40
N PRO A 31 24.75 -16.52 -16.58
CA PRO A 31 24.73 -16.00 -15.22
C PRO A 31 24.27 -14.54 -15.16
N ARG A 32 24.67 -13.74 -16.17
CA ARG A 32 24.26 -12.33 -16.32
C ARG A 32 22.76 -12.19 -16.58
N SER A 33 22.18 -12.97 -17.50
CA SER A 33 20.74 -12.86 -17.79
C SER A 33 19.86 -13.36 -16.64
N LEU A 34 20.32 -14.38 -15.90
CA LEU A 34 19.71 -14.84 -14.66
C LEU A 34 19.76 -13.75 -13.57
N ALA A 35 20.88 -13.03 -13.43
CA ALA A 35 21.01 -11.92 -12.51
C ALA A 35 20.09 -10.75 -12.90
N VAL A 36 20.07 -10.36 -14.18
CA VAL A 36 19.21 -9.28 -14.70
C VAL A 36 17.74 -9.61 -14.48
N SER A 37 17.30 -10.82 -14.77
CA SER A 37 15.90 -11.21 -14.55
C SER A 37 15.52 -11.22 -13.06
N ARG A 38 16.43 -11.65 -12.17
CA ARG A 38 16.21 -11.52 -10.72
C ARG A 38 16.06 -10.06 -10.30
N ILE A 39 16.89 -9.17 -10.84
CA ILE A 39 16.81 -7.72 -10.58
C ILE A 39 15.47 -7.17 -11.07
N ILE A 40 15.07 -7.47 -12.31
CA ILE A 40 13.78 -7.02 -12.88
C ILE A 40 12.61 -7.52 -12.03
N ASN A 41 12.64 -8.76 -11.57
CA ASN A 41 11.60 -9.30 -10.70
C ASN A 41 11.55 -8.62 -9.32
N ASN A 42 12.71 -8.29 -8.76
CA ASN A 42 12.80 -7.55 -7.51
C ASN A 42 12.32 -6.10 -7.68
N LEU A 43 12.73 -5.42 -8.75
CA LEU A 43 12.28 -4.07 -9.08
C LEU A 43 10.78 -4.04 -9.38
N GLY A 44 10.24 -5.03 -10.09
CA GLY A 44 8.80 -5.15 -10.31
C GLY A 44 8.02 -5.36 -9.01
N TRP A 45 8.59 -6.08 -8.04
CA TRP A 45 8.01 -6.21 -6.70
C TRP A 45 7.98 -4.87 -5.95
N ILE A 46 9.14 -4.19 -5.88
CA ILE A 46 9.29 -2.92 -5.19
C ILE A 46 8.43 -1.85 -5.86
N GLY A 47 8.46 -1.77 -7.19
CA GLY A 47 7.71 -0.80 -7.99
C GLY A 47 6.21 -0.90 -7.81
N ARG A 48 5.63 -2.13 -7.79
CA ARG A 48 4.20 -2.30 -7.52
C ARG A 48 3.78 -1.76 -6.16
N ARG A 49 4.63 -1.92 -5.15
CA ARG A 49 4.36 -1.40 -3.80
C ARG A 49 4.52 0.09 -3.69
N ALA A 50 5.58 0.62 -4.29
CA ALA A 50 5.80 2.05 -4.37
C ALA A 50 4.60 2.75 -5.05
N LEU A 51 4.12 2.21 -6.18
CA LEU A 51 2.94 2.72 -6.89
C LEU A 51 1.64 2.59 -6.07
N GLY A 52 1.41 1.45 -5.42
CA GLY A 52 0.29 1.32 -4.48
C GLY A 52 0.39 2.32 -3.32
N GLY A 53 1.61 2.59 -2.86
CA GLY A 53 1.93 3.67 -1.93
C GLY A 53 1.45 5.03 -2.43
N VAL A 54 1.81 5.42 -3.66
CA VAL A 54 1.39 6.70 -4.26
C VAL A 54 -0.12 6.88 -4.19
N PHE A 55 -0.90 5.89 -4.68
CA PHE A 55 -2.35 6.00 -4.71
C PHE A 55 -2.97 6.06 -3.30
N ALA A 56 -2.50 5.22 -2.39
CA ALA A 56 -3.00 5.22 -1.02
C ALA A 56 -2.64 6.50 -0.26
N GLY A 57 -1.39 6.96 -0.37
CA GLY A 57 -0.91 8.20 0.23
C GLY A 57 -1.63 9.43 -0.30
N GLY A 58 -1.76 9.54 -1.62
CA GLY A 58 -2.48 10.66 -2.25
C GLY A 58 -3.96 10.68 -1.86
N THR A 59 -4.62 9.53 -1.87
CA THR A 59 -6.03 9.42 -1.44
C THR A 59 -6.20 9.77 0.05
N GLY A 60 -5.32 9.24 0.91
CA GLY A 60 -5.34 9.50 2.35
C GLY A 60 -5.13 10.98 2.69
N TRP A 61 -4.22 11.67 1.99
CA TRP A 61 -3.99 13.11 2.16
C TRP A 61 -5.17 13.96 1.70
N VAL A 62 -5.75 13.67 0.54
CA VAL A 62 -6.94 14.40 0.06
C VAL A 62 -8.11 14.21 1.02
N LEU A 63 -8.32 12.99 1.52
CA LEU A 63 -9.38 12.70 2.49
C LEU A 63 -9.16 13.42 3.82
N ALA A 64 -7.94 13.36 4.36
CA ALA A 64 -7.59 14.05 5.60
C ALA A 64 -7.95 15.55 5.56
N ILE A 65 -7.69 16.19 4.42
CA ILE A 65 -7.99 17.62 4.23
C ILE A 65 -9.49 17.87 4.03
N ALA A 66 -10.19 16.98 3.32
CA ALA A 66 -11.65 17.09 3.19
C ALA A 66 -12.33 17.00 4.57
N VAL A 67 -11.90 16.06 5.40
CA VAL A 67 -12.39 15.83 6.76
C VAL A 67 -12.13 17.04 7.67
N SER A 68 -10.89 17.56 7.68
CA SER A 68 -10.55 18.70 8.54
C SER A 68 -11.37 19.95 8.21
N ARG A 69 -11.75 20.14 6.94
CA ARG A 69 -12.62 21.26 6.54
C ARG A 69 -14.08 21.04 6.92
N THR A 70 -14.61 19.83 6.77
CA THR A 70 -16.01 19.53 7.15
C THR A 70 -16.25 19.71 8.65
N LEU A 71 -15.23 19.47 9.47
CA LEU A 71 -15.28 19.60 10.92
C LEU A 71 -15.20 21.05 11.43
N LYS A 72 -15.18 22.06 10.53
CA LYS A 72 -15.12 23.50 10.87
C LYS A 72 -14.12 23.82 12.00
N PHE A 73 -12.92 23.26 11.92
CA PHE A 73 -11.82 23.63 12.84
C PHE A 73 -11.39 25.12 12.74
N ASP A 74 -12.03 25.91 11.88
CA ASP A 74 -11.75 27.34 11.65
C ASP A 74 -12.57 28.32 12.52
N SER A 75 -13.48 27.85 13.39
CA SER A 75 -14.24 28.74 14.29
C SER A 75 -13.98 28.43 15.75
N ALA A 76 -13.47 29.42 16.49
CA ALA A 76 -13.17 29.40 17.92
C ALA A 76 -14.21 28.58 18.73
N ALA A 77 -13.83 27.36 19.11
CA ALA A 77 -14.71 26.44 19.82
C ALA A 77 -14.46 26.53 21.33
N THR A 78 -15.52 26.89 22.06
CA THR A 78 -15.60 27.02 23.52
C THR A 78 -15.55 25.70 24.29
N ASP A 79 -15.30 24.56 23.64
CA ASP A 79 -15.38 23.22 24.23
C ASP A 79 -13.99 22.64 24.50
N PRO A 80 -13.59 22.30 25.73
CA PRO A 80 -12.21 21.91 26.07
C PRO A 80 -11.70 20.64 25.35
N PHE A 81 -12.58 19.75 24.88
CA PHE A 81 -12.20 18.56 24.09
C PHE A 81 -11.90 18.91 22.62
N VAL A 82 -12.72 19.80 22.03
CA VAL A 82 -12.49 20.38 20.70
C VAL A 82 -11.32 21.36 20.75
N HIS A 83 -11.13 22.04 21.88
CA HIS A 83 -10.00 22.90 22.16
C HIS A 83 -8.71 22.11 22.37
N MET A 84 -8.72 20.87 22.88
CA MET A 84 -7.55 19.98 22.88
C MET A 84 -7.18 19.50 21.45
N LEU A 85 -8.17 19.32 20.58
CA LEU A 85 -8.02 19.15 19.13
C LEU A 85 -7.60 20.44 18.40
N ASN A 86 -7.81 21.63 18.99
CA ASN A 86 -7.51 22.94 18.38
C ASN A 86 -6.31 23.72 19.00
N LEU A 87 -5.83 23.38 20.21
CA LEU A 87 -4.72 24.06 20.93
C LEU A 87 -3.34 23.52 20.52
N PHE A 88 -3.33 22.31 20.00
CA PHE A 88 -2.20 21.77 19.25
C PHE A 88 -2.55 21.91 17.77
N PRO A 89 -1.61 21.81 16.82
CA PRO A 89 -1.97 21.74 15.42
C PRO A 89 -2.74 20.41 15.18
N GLY A 90 -3.96 20.25 15.67
CA GLY A 90 -4.69 18.99 15.72
C GLY A 90 -5.35 18.61 14.40
N ASN A 91 -5.25 19.49 13.39
CA ASN A 91 -5.34 19.07 12.00
C ASN A 91 -4.22 18.08 11.64
N THR A 92 -3.02 18.20 12.23
CA THR A 92 -1.90 17.28 11.94
C THR A 92 -2.18 15.89 12.46
N VAL A 93 -2.64 15.71 13.71
CA VAL A 93 -2.88 14.37 14.30
C VAL A 93 -3.95 13.59 13.55
N LEU A 94 -5.10 14.21 13.26
CA LEU A 94 -6.17 13.55 12.52
C LEU A 94 -5.74 13.26 11.07
N SER A 95 -5.07 14.22 10.44
CA SER A 95 -4.58 14.05 9.06
C SER A 95 -3.54 12.95 8.95
N THR A 96 -2.53 12.94 9.83
CA THR A 96 -1.50 11.91 9.87
C THR A 96 -2.07 10.55 10.24
N ALA A 97 -3.09 10.48 11.12
CA ALA A 97 -3.79 9.24 11.44
C ALA A 97 -4.52 8.65 10.21
N ILE A 98 -5.32 9.46 9.51
CA ILE A 98 -6.03 9.03 8.29
C ILE A 98 -5.02 8.53 7.25
N ALA A 99 -4.01 9.32 6.95
CA ALA A 99 -3.05 8.97 5.92
C ALA A 99 -2.13 7.83 6.29
N GLY A 100 -1.70 7.78 7.56
CA GLY A 100 -0.97 6.66 8.11
C GLY A 100 -1.76 5.36 7.93
N ALA A 101 -3.08 5.38 8.18
CA ALA A 101 -3.94 4.22 7.96
C ALA A 101 -3.92 3.77 6.48
N PHE A 102 -4.12 4.69 5.52
CA PHE A 102 -4.07 4.36 4.09
C PHE A 102 -2.71 3.83 3.65
N ILE A 103 -1.62 4.47 4.09
CA ILE A 103 -0.26 4.00 3.77
C ILE A 103 -0.06 2.60 4.36
N GLY A 104 -0.60 2.33 5.55
CA GLY A 104 -0.57 1.02 6.20
C GLY A 104 -1.27 -0.09 5.43
N THR A 105 -2.37 0.20 4.73
CA THR A 105 -3.19 -0.84 4.07
C THR A 105 -2.60 -1.37 2.76
N VAL A 106 -1.68 -0.64 2.11
CA VAL A 106 -1.14 -0.96 0.77
C VAL A 106 -0.64 -2.39 0.64
N GLY A 107 0.12 -2.88 1.62
CA GLY A 107 0.63 -4.24 1.60
C GLY A 107 -0.49 -5.28 1.56
N GLY A 108 -1.57 -5.06 2.30
CA GLY A 108 -2.75 -5.92 2.31
C GLY A 108 -3.57 -5.80 1.03
N MET A 109 -3.73 -4.60 0.47
CA MET A 109 -4.47 -4.39 -0.79
C MET A 109 -3.79 -5.08 -1.97
N ILE A 110 -2.46 -4.97 -2.08
CA ILE A 110 -1.68 -5.60 -3.15
C ILE A 110 -1.68 -7.13 -3.03
N GLU A 111 -1.72 -7.65 -1.80
CA GLU A 111 -1.70 -9.09 -1.52
C GLU A 111 -3.10 -9.68 -1.33
N GLN A 112 -4.15 -8.86 -1.51
CA GLN A 112 -5.56 -9.21 -1.31
C GLN A 112 -5.81 -9.89 0.05
N SER A 113 -5.12 -9.41 1.10
CA SER A 113 -5.17 -9.95 2.45
C SER A 113 -5.89 -9.01 3.39
N THR A 114 -7.15 -9.31 3.70
CA THR A 114 -7.99 -8.54 4.64
C THR A 114 -7.30 -8.35 5.98
N TYR A 115 -6.68 -9.40 6.52
CA TYR A 115 -5.97 -9.33 7.80
C TYR A 115 -4.82 -8.33 7.77
N LYS A 116 -4.03 -8.32 6.68
CA LYS A 116 -2.94 -7.36 6.51
C LYS A 116 -3.44 -5.94 6.25
N VAL A 117 -4.58 -5.78 5.56
CA VAL A 117 -5.24 -4.47 5.41
C VAL A 117 -5.60 -3.91 6.79
N PHE A 118 -6.25 -4.69 7.65
CA PHE A 118 -6.63 -4.24 8.99
C PHE A 118 -5.44 -3.99 9.91
N LEU A 119 -4.50 -4.94 10.01
CA LEU A 119 -3.30 -4.77 10.84
C LEU A 119 -2.46 -3.59 10.36
N GLY A 120 -2.31 -3.48 9.03
CA GLY A 120 -1.65 -2.37 8.34
C GLY A 120 -2.29 -1.03 8.67
N GLY A 121 -3.60 -0.92 8.46
CA GLY A 121 -4.36 0.29 8.72
C GLY A 121 -4.36 0.69 10.19
N ALA A 122 -4.49 -0.25 11.11
CA ALA A 122 -4.46 0.02 12.55
C ALA A 122 -3.09 0.53 13.01
N LEU A 123 -2.00 -0.14 12.63
CA LEU A 123 -0.64 0.30 12.97
C LEU A 123 -0.29 1.61 12.26
N GLY A 124 -0.77 1.80 11.04
CA GLY A 124 -0.64 3.05 10.31
C GLY A 124 -1.37 4.21 10.99
N ALA A 125 -2.60 4.01 11.46
CA ALA A 125 -3.37 5.00 12.21
C ALA A 125 -2.68 5.35 13.54
N LEU A 126 -2.23 4.35 14.29
CA LEU A 126 -1.46 4.55 15.53
C LEU A 126 -0.15 5.30 15.27
N GLY A 127 0.58 4.93 14.21
CA GLY A 127 1.76 5.65 13.73
C GLY A 127 1.46 7.10 13.41
N GLY A 128 0.36 7.34 12.70
CA GLY A 128 -0.14 8.66 12.39
C GLY A 128 -0.43 9.50 13.64
N ILE A 129 -1.13 8.94 14.63
CA ILE A 129 -1.42 9.62 15.89
C ILE A 129 -0.12 10.00 16.60
N LEU A 130 0.80 9.05 16.78
CA LEU A 130 2.09 9.29 17.45
C LEU A 130 2.97 10.28 16.67
N GLY A 131 2.99 10.18 15.34
CA GLY A 131 3.71 11.10 14.46
C GLY A 131 3.16 12.53 14.56
N GLY A 132 1.83 12.69 14.54
CA GLY A 132 1.18 13.99 14.70
C GLY A 132 1.42 14.60 16.08
N LEU A 133 1.34 13.80 17.15
CA LEU A 133 1.61 14.26 18.52
C LEU A 133 3.08 14.65 18.75
N SER A 134 4.01 13.96 18.07
CA SER A 134 5.45 14.25 18.18
C SER A 134 5.90 15.40 17.27
N HIS A 135 5.11 15.77 16.27
CA HIS A 135 5.48 16.83 15.31
C HIS A 135 5.80 18.19 15.97
N PRO A 136 4.98 18.75 16.88
CA PRO A 136 5.30 20.02 17.55
C PRO A 136 6.57 19.96 18.40
N LEU A 137 6.86 18.79 18.97
CA LEU A 137 8.10 18.53 19.71
C LEU A 137 9.30 18.61 18.76
N PHE A 138 9.21 17.99 17.59
CA PHE A 138 10.27 18.06 16.58
C PHE A 138 10.44 19.47 16.01
N GLU A 139 9.37 20.22 15.78
CA GLU A 139 9.46 21.62 15.35
C GLU A 139 10.24 22.47 16.36
N ARG A 140 10.01 22.28 17.65
CA ARG A 140 10.79 22.96 18.71
C ARG A 140 12.26 22.57 18.68
N ILE A 141 12.54 21.27 18.57
CA ILE A 141 13.91 20.73 18.51
C ILE A 141 14.68 21.30 17.30
N PHE A 142 14.03 21.43 16.15
CA PHE A 142 14.65 21.89 14.91
C PHE A 142 14.49 23.39 14.62
N SER A 143 13.87 24.15 15.52
CA SER A 143 13.49 25.57 15.31
C SER A 143 14.62 26.50 14.84
N GLY A 144 15.88 26.19 15.18
CA GLY A 144 17.06 26.96 14.76
C GLY A 144 17.69 26.54 13.43
N GLN A 145 17.11 25.59 12.69
CA GLN A 145 17.67 25.07 11.44
C GLN A 145 16.98 25.67 10.21
N LEU A 146 17.74 25.85 9.12
CA LEU A 146 17.26 26.41 7.84
C LEU A 146 16.08 25.61 7.23
N TYR A 147 15.94 24.33 7.58
CA TYR A 147 14.89 23.42 7.11
C TYR A 147 14.05 22.85 8.26
N SER A 148 13.83 23.63 9.32
CA SER A 148 13.16 23.21 10.56
C SER A 148 11.84 22.44 10.32
N TYR A 149 10.95 22.98 9.49
CA TYR A 149 9.67 22.35 9.14
C TYR A 149 9.84 21.01 8.42
N SER A 150 10.71 20.93 7.41
CA SER A 150 10.95 19.69 6.68
C SER A 150 11.62 18.62 7.53
N LEU A 151 12.50 19.00 8.44
CA LEU A 151 13.12 18.07 9.40
C LEU A 151 12.09 17.55 10.42
N ALA A 152 11.20 18.42 10.90
CA ALA A 152 10.11 18.02 11.79
C ALA A 152 9.10 17.08 11.10
N MET A 153 8.78 17.33 9.83
CA MET A 153 7.95 16.44 9.01
C MET A 153 8.64 15.12 8.72
N ALA A 154 9.94 15.12 8.42
CA ALA A 154 10.72 13.91 8.23
C ALA A 154 10.71 13.04 9.50
N ALA A 155 10.94 13.64 10.67
CA ALA A 155 10.94 12.93 11.95
C ALA A 155 9.55 12.34 12.27
N ALA A 156 8.49 13.15 12.13
CA ALA A 156 7.11 12.70 12.36
C ALA A 156 6.72 11.53 11.46
N TRP A 157 6.99 11.63 10.16
CA TRP A 157 6.74 10.53 9.21
C TRP A 157 7.66 9.34 9.40
N GLY A 158 8.85 9.53 9.98
CA GLY A 158 9.68 8.44 10.47
C GLY A 158 8.96 7.60 11.52
N VAL A 159 8.27 8.24 12.48
CA VAL A 159 7.46 7.55 13.50
C VAL A 159 6.30 6.79 12.86
N VAL A 160 5.61 7.38 11.88
CA VAL A 160 4.55 6.69 11.13
C VAL A 160 5.12 5.48 10.40
N GLY A 161 6.23 5.69 9.68
CA GLY A 161 6.93 4.67 8.90
C GLY A 161 7.37 3.48 9.75
N CYS A 162 7.86 3.73 10.97
CA CYS A 162 8.18 2.69 11.95
C CYS A 162 7.03 1.68 12.15
N LEU A 163 5.84 2.18 12.50
CA LEU A 163 4.70 1.32 12.81
C LEU A 163 4.11 0.66 11.56
N VAL A 164 4.05 1.38 10.43
CA VAL A 164 3.66 0.78 9.16
C VAL A 164 4.63 -0.34 8.76
N GLY A 165 5.93 -0.12 8.89
CA GLY A 165 6.96 -1.10 8.55
C GLY A 165 6.95 -2.35 9.42
N MET A 166 6.53 -2.24 10.68
CA MET A 166 6.39 -3.41 11.57
C MET A 166 5.36 -4.42 11.08
N THR A 167 4.35 -3.99 10.31
CA THR A 167 3.22 -4.84 9.87
C THR A 167 3.69 -6.12 9.19
N SER A 168 4.57 -6.00 8.20
CA SER A 168 5.09 -7.15 7.44
C SER A 168 6.00 -8.05 8.26
N GLY A 169 6.71 -7.50 9.26
CA GLY A 169 7.52 -8.28 10.19
C GLY A 169 6.70 -9.04 11.24
N LEU A 170 5.61 -8.43 11.73
CA LEU A 170 4.70 -9.04 12.71
C LEU A 170 4.00 -10.28 12.15
N LEU A 171 3.66 -10.27 10.87
CA LEU A 171 3.05 -11.41 10.18
C LEU A 171 3.97 -12.64 10.10
N GLU A 172 5.28 -12.44 10.17
CA GLU A 172 6.28 -13.50 10.17
C GLU A 172 6.75 -13.88 11.58
N ALA A 173 6.17 -13.27 12.63
CA ALA A 173 6.37 -13.58 14.05
C ALA A 173 7.84 -13.71 14.50
N THR A 174 8.76 -12.99 13.86
CA THR A 174 10.21 -13.06 14.16
C THR A 174 10.74 -11.67 14.48
N GLY A 175 11.28 -11.50 15.70
CA GLY A 175 11.76 -10.20 16.20
C GLY A 175 12.74 -9.49 15.27
N ARG A 176 13.67 -10.23 14.64
CA ARG A 176 14.61 -9.68 13.65
C ARG A 176 13.91 -9.11 12.41
N LYS A 177 12.84 -9.76 11.93
CA LYS A 177 12.05 -9.28 10.78
C LYS A 177 11.18 -8.08 11.16
N ILE A 178 10.65 -8.06 12.38
CA ILE A 178 9.94 -6.89 12.93
C ILE A 178 10.88 -5.69 12.99
N LEU A 179 12.09 -5.85 13.52
CA LEU A 179 13.08 -4.79 13.60
C LEU A 179 13.52 -4.30 12.21
N ALA A 180 13.73 -5.21 11.26
CA ALA A 180 14.04 -4.84 9.87
C ALA A 180 12.89 -4.05 9.22
N GLY A 181 11.65 -4.47 9.43
CA GLY A 181 10.47 -3.74 8.99
C GLY A 181 10.39 -2.34 9.60
N PHE A 182 10.58 -2.24 10.92
CA PHE A 182 10.61 -0.99 11.67
C PHE A 182 11.66 0.00 11.11
N LEU A 183 12.91 -0.44 10.98
CA LEU A 183 14.00 0.44 10.52
C LEU A 183 13.84 0.87 9.07
N CYS A 184 13.44 -0.04 8.17
CA CYS A 184 13.21 0.31 6.77
C CYS A 184 11.97 1.20 6.60
N GLY A 185 10.93 0.98 7.41
CA GLY A 185 9.78 1.85 7.50
C GLY A 185 10.16 3.26 7.99
N MET A 186 10.97 3.35 9.05
CA MET A 186 11.51 4.62 9.55
C MET A 186 12.25 5.39 8.47
N LEU A 187 13.20 4.74 7.78
CA LEU A 187 13.98 5.36 6.71
C LEU A 187 13.09 5.86 5.58
N GLY A 188 12.14 5.04 5.13
CA GLY A 188 11.21 5.44 4.08
C GLY A 188 10.27 6.58 4.51
N GLY A 189 9.86 6.60 5.77
CA GLY A 189 9.09 7.69 6.37
C GLY A 189 9.87 8.99 6.46
N VAL A 190 11.13 8.95 6.92
CA VAL A 190 12.03 10.12 7.00
C VAL A 190 12.29 10.71 5.63
N VAL A 191 12.69 9.88 4.67
CA VAL A 191 12.96 10.32 3.29
C VAL A 191 11.69 10.86 2.65
N GLY A 192 10.57 10.14 2.79
CA GLY A 192 9.27 10.55 2.26
C GLY A 192 8.77 11.88 2.85
N GLY A 193 8.80 12.02 4.17
CA GLY A 193 8.37 13.24 4.87
C GLY A 193 9.25 14.46 4.55
N GLY A 194 10.56 14.26 4.45
CA GLY A 194 11.50 15.30 4.05
C GLY A 194 11.26 15.79 2.63
N ILE A 195 11.26 14.88 1.64
CA ILE A 195 11.07 15.25 0.22
C ILE A 195 9.65 15.76 -0.02
N GLY A 196 8.64 15.12 0.55
CA GLY A 196 7.23 15.51 0.38
C GLY A 196 6.95 16.91 0.93
N SER A 197 7.49 17.26 2.09
CA SER A 197 7.32 18.59 2.68
C SER A 197 8.07 19.67 1.90
N GLN A 198 9.26 19.38 1.36
CA GLN A 198 10.01 20.31 0.51
C GLN A 198 9.28 20.56 -0.81
N MET A 199 8.78 19.52 -1.47
CA MET A 199 7.99 19.67 -2.70
C MET A 199 6.74 20.50 -2.43
N TYR A 200 6.02 20.20 -1.35
CA TYR A 200 4.82 20.96 -0.97
C TYR A 200 5.14 22.44 -0.74
N GLY A 201 6.22 22.75 0.00
CA GLY A 201 6.66 24.12 0.24
C GLY A 201 7.06 24.85 -1.05
N ALA A 202 7.84 24.20 -1.92
CA ALA A 202 8.26 24.77 -3.21
C ALA A 202 7.07 25.07 -4.12
N MET A 203 6.16 24.11 -4.26
CA MET A 203 4.95 24.26 -5.09
C MET A 203 4.01 25.33 -4.55
N LEU A 204 3.87 25.47 -3.23
CA LEU A 204 3.08 26.57 -2.66
C LEU A 204 3.69 27.94 -2.92
N MET A 205 5.01 28.06 -2.89
CA MET A 205 5.71 29.32 -3.14
C MET A 205 5.63 29.72 -4.61
N GLU A 206 5.83 28.78 -5.53
CA GLU A 206 5.68 29.04 -6.97
C GLU A 206 4.24 29.34 -7.34
N VAL A 207 3.27 28.61 -6.81
CA VAL A 207 1.87 28.77 -7.25
C VAL A 207 1.16 29.93 -6.54
N ARG A 208 1.61 30.39 -5.36
CA ARG A 208 1.14 31.68 -4.80
C ARG A 208 1.49 32.89 -5.68
N SER A 209 2.49 32.77 -6.55
CA SER A 209 2.81 33.83 -7.52
C SER A 209 1.82 33.87 -8.71
N PHE A 210 1.03 32.82 -8.90
CA PHE A 210 -0.08 32.77 -9.86
C PHE A 210 -1.39 33.14 -9.16
N GLU A 211 -1.83 34.39 -9.33
CA GLU A 211 -3.18 34.79 -8.93
C GLU A 211 -4.21 33.86 -9.61
N GLY A 212 -4.92 33.06 -8.81
CA GLY A 212 -6.01 32.20 -9.30
C GLY A 212 -5.72 30.69 -9.34
N MET A 213 -5.07 30.12 -8.32
CA MET A 213 -5.00 28.65 -8.21
C MET A 213 -6.41 28.05 -8.13
N SER A 214 -6.78 27.25 -9.13
CA SER A 214 -8.03 26.49 -9.07
C SER A 214 -8.02 25.55 -7.86
N TRP A 215 -9.19 25.36 -7.24
CA TRP A 215 -9.34 24.44 -6.10
C TRP A 215 -8.77 23.05 -6.40
N ILE A 216 -8.94 22.57 -7.64
CA ILE A 216 -8.45 21.27 -8.11
C ILE A 216 -6.91 21.21 -8.08
N ALA A 217 -6.23 22.26 -8.56
CA ALA A 217 -4.77 22.29 -8.58
C ALA A 217 -4.16 22.20 -7.17
N GLY A 218 -4.76 22.88 -6.19
CA GLY A 218 -4.33 22.78 -4.78
C GLY A 218 -4.45 21.37 -4.22
N ARG A 219 -5.58 20.68 -4.51
CA ARG A 219 -5.79 19.28 -4.10
C ARG A 219 -4.80 18.32 -4.75
N LEU A 220 -4.43 18.56 -6.01
CA LEU A 220 -3.44 17.74 -6.70
C LEU A 220 -2.04 17.91 -6.12
N ILE A 221 -1.64 19.12 -5.73
CA ILE A 221 -0.35 19.38 -5.08
C ILE A 221 -0.28 18.69 -3.71
N GLU A 222 -1.34 18.81 -2.91
CA GLU A 222 -1.47 18.13 -1.63
C GLU A 222 -1.44 16.60 -1.81
N GLY A 223 -2.25 16.07 -2.72
CA GLY A 223 -2.27 14.63 -3.04
C GLY A 223 -0.92 14.13 -3.54
N ALA A 224 -0.21 14.91 -4.36
CA ALA A 224 1.14 14.58 -4.83
C ALA A 224 2.15 14.53 -3.68
N ALA A 225 2.09 15.46 -2.73
CA ALA A 225 2.95 15.44 -1.54
C ALA A 225 2.71 14.17 -0.70
N GLY A 226 1.44 13.82 -0.46
CA GLY A 226 1.07 12.57 0.21
C GLY A 226 1.52 11.32 -0.55
N GLY A 227 1.42 11.35 -1.88
CA GLY A 227 1.93 10.30 -2.77
C GLY A 227 3.46 10.13 -2.69
N ILE A 228 4.21 11.22 -2.57
CA ILE A 228 5.68 11.20 -2.40
C ILE A 228 6.09 10.61 -1.04
N VAL A 229 5.37 10.95 0.03
CA VAL A 229 5.64 10.33 1.32
C VAL A 229 5.47 8.81 1.22
N ALA A 230 4.34 8.38 0.65
CA ALA A 230 3.97 6.98 0.60
C ALA A 230 4.80 6.15 -0.39
N VAL A 231 5.20 6.71 -1.54
CA VAL A 231 6.07 6.02 -2.51
C VAL A 231 7.42 5.68 -1.90
N ASN A 232 7.99 6.61 -1.13
CA ASN A 232 9.27 6.40 -0.45
C ASN A 232 9.12 5.39 0.68
N ALA A 233 8.11 5.53 1.53
CA ALA A 233 7.81 4.55 2.57
C ALA A 233 7.72 3.12 2.00
N TRP A 234 6.93 2.93 0.94
CA TRP A 234 6.74 1.62 0.31
C TRP A 234 7.88 1.16 -0.57
N PHE A 235 8.74 2.05 -1.05
CA PHE A 235 9.98 1.66 -1.72
C PHE A 235 10.91 0.92 -0.74
N PHE A 236 11.19 1.52 0.42
CA PHE A 236 12.07 0.91 1.43
C PHE A 236 11.44 -0.33 2.08
N MET A 237 10.13 -0.31 2.37
CA MET A 237 9.43 -1.51 2.85
C MET A 237 9.37 -2.61 1.78
N GLY A 238 9.13 -2.25 0.52
CA GLY A 238 9.15 -3.20 -0.60
C GLY A 238 10.50 -3.89 -0.74
N LEU A 239 11.59 -3.13 -0.55
CA LEU A 239 12.96 -3.62 -0.56
C LEU A 239 13.22 -4.59 0.59
N SER A 240 12.90 -4.18 1.83
CA SER A 240 13.13 -5.00 3.03
C SER A 240 12.33 -6.30 2.99
N GLU A 241 11.08 -6.21 2.52
CA GLU A 241 10.22 -7.37 2.41
C GLU A 241 10.72 -8.37 1.38
N LYS A 242 11.21 -7.87 0.23
CA LYS A 242 11.70 -8.73 -0.84
C LYS A 242 13.02 -9.40 -0.50
N LEU A 243 13.95 -8.67 0.11
CA LEU A 243 15.33 -9.13 0.31
C LEU A 243 15.53 -9.88 1.63
N TYR A 244 14.71 -9.57 2.65
CA TYR A 244 14.90 -10.05 4.01
C TYR A 244 13.68 -10.76 4.60
N ILE A 245 12.51 -10.10 4.64
CA ILE A 245 11.37 -10.60 5.42
C ILE A 245 10.74 -11.85 4.76
N PHE A 246 10.51 -11.82 3.44
CA PHE A 246 9.83 -12.90 2.71
C PHE A 246 10.76 -13.84 1.95
N ARG A 247 11.88 -14.24 2.57
CA ARG A 247 12.68 -15.37 2.06
C ARG A 247 11.90 -16.69 2.22
N ARG A 248 10.99 -16.96 1.30
CA ARG A 248 10.13 -18.16 1.26
C ARG A 248 10.78 -19.30 0.47
N ARG A 249 10.52 -20.53 0.87
CA ARG A 249 10.96 -21.75 0.16
C ARG A 249 10.20 -21.87 -1.16
N GLN A 250 10.82 -22.41 -2.21
CA GLN A 250 10.10 -22.68 -3.47
C GLN A 250 9.32 -23.99 -3.37
N LEU A 251 8.08 -24.01 -3.87
CA LEU A 251 7.27 -25.22 -3.96
C LEU A 251 7.86 -26.13 -5.04
N GLY A 252 8.42 -27.29 -4.63
CA GLY A 252 9.06 -28.23 -5.56
C GLY A 252 8.08 -28.88 -6.55
N SER A 253 6.90 -29.29 -6.06
CA SER A 253 5.83 -29.88 -6.86
C SER A 253 4.50 -29.80 -6.10
N GLY A 254 3.43 -29.32 -6.75
CA GLY A 254 2.09 -29.26 -6.16
C GLY A 254 1.18 -28.27 -6.89
N THR A 255 -0.12 -28.52 -6.89
CA THR A 255 -1.15 -27.64 -7.46
C THR A 255 -1.74 -26.67 -6.43
N LYS A 256 -1.41 -26.84 -5.14
CA LYS A 256 -1.87 -26.02 -4.02
C LYS A 256 -0.76 -25.81 -2.98
N LYS A 257 -0.85 -24.71 -2.22
CA LYS A 257 -0.01 -24.44 -1.05
C LYS A 257 -0.70 -24.89 0.22
N VAL A 258 -0.07 -25.75 1.00
CA VAL A 258 -0.58 -26.19 2.30
C VAL A 258 -0.06 -25.24 3.37
N CYS A 259 -0.95 -24.79 4.27
CA CYS A 259 -0.55 -23.96 5.40
C CYS A 259 0.15 -24.79 6.48
N ASP A 260 1.34 -24.39 6.91
CA ASP A 260 2.09 -25.06 7.99
C ASP A 260 1.38 -25.04 9.35
N ARG A 261 0.42 -24.11 9.56
CA ARG A 261 -0.26 -23.90 10.85
C ARG A 261 -1.61 -24.61 10.95
N CYS A 262 -2.45 -24.47 9.94
CA CYS A 262 -3.82 -25.02 9.95
C CYS A 262 -4.04 -26.14 8.94
N HIS A 263 -3.02 -26.50 8.16
CA HIS A 263 -3.07 -27.50 7.10
C HIS A 263 -4.12 -27.25 6.00
N GLY A 264 -4.75 -26.08 5.98
CA GLY A 264 -5.66 -25.67 4.92
C GLY A 264 -4.95 -25.49 3.57
N GLU A 265 -5.62 -25.89 2.49
CA GLU A 265 -5.12 -25.78 1.12
C GLU A 265 -5.41 -24.40 0.53
N ASN A 266 -4.44 -23.81 -0.17
CA ASN A 266 -4.53 -22.46 -0.72
C ASN A 266 -4.07 -22.44 -2.17
N GLU A 267 -4.54 -21.43 -2.91
CA GLU A 267 -4.12 -21.21 -4.29
C GLU A 267 -2.61 -20.96 -4.41
N LEU A 268 -2.03 -21.29 -5.56
CA LEU A 268 -0.60 -21.07 -5.84
C LEU A 268 -0.23 -19.58 -5.86
N SER A 269 -1.19 -18.71 -6.18
CA SER A 269 -1.11 -17.25 -6.10
C SER A 269 -1.09 -16.72 -4.66
N ALA A 270 -1.68 -17.45 -3.71
CA ALA A 270 -1.93 -16.96 -2.36
C ALA A 270 -0.63 -16.75 -1.56
N TRP A 271 -0.54 -15.61 -0.86
CA TRP A 271 0.58 -15.29 0.03
C TRP A 271 0.29 -15.62 1.50
N TYR A 272 -0.98 -15.76 1.85
CA TYR A 272 -1.47 -16.05 3.19
C TYR A 272 -2.49 -17.18 3.12
N CYS A 273 -2.67 -17.88 4.23
CA CYS A 273 -3.70 -18.90 4.29
C CYS A 273 -5.09 -18.27 4.38
N ALA A 274 -6.01 -18.68 3.50
CA ALA A 274 -7.40 -18.21 3.50
C ALA A 274 -8.14 -18.56 4.80
N HIS A 275 -7.80 -19.68 5.43
CA HIS A 275 -8.47 -20.15 6.65
C HIS A 275 -7.98 -19.47 7.93
N CYS A 276 -6.66 -19.26 8.07
CA CYS A 276 -6.08 -18.79 9.34
C CYS A 276 -5.27 -17.49 9.23
N GLY A 277 -5.13 -16.91 8.04
CA GLY A 277 -4.38 -15.67 7.80
C GLY A 277 -2.86 -15.77 7.95
N ALA A 278 -2.32 -16.95 8.31
CA ALA A 278 -0.88 -17.13 8.50
C ALA A 278 -0.11 -17.02 7.17
N ALA A 279 1.10 -16.43 7.24
CA ALA A 279 1.97 -16.31 6.08
C ALA A 279 2.39 -17.69 5.56
N LEU A 280 2.14 -17.96 4.27
CA LEU A 280 2.56 -19.21 3.63
C LEU A 280 4.07 -19.17 3.39
N GLN A 281 4.81 -20.08 4.02
CA GLN A 281 6.28 -20.12 3.93
C GLN A 281 6.81 -20.65 2.59
N VAL A 282 5.89 -20.98 1.67
CA VAL A 282 6.19 -21.54 0.35
C VAL A 282 5.68 -20.63 -0.76
N ALA A 283 6.53 -20.34 -1.75
CA ALA A 283 6.19 -19.63 -2.97
C ALA A 283 6.11 -20.64 -4.14
N ALA A 284 5.02 -20.59 -4.91
CA ALA A 284 4.93 -21.37 -6.14
C ALA A 284 5.96 -20.87 -7.16
N SER A 285 6.55 -21.77 -7.93
CA SER A 285 7.43 -21.37 -9.04
C SER A 285 6.61 -20.66 -10.11
N ARG A 286 7.25 -19.77 -10.90
CA ARG A 286 6.56 -19.08 -12.01
C ARG A 286 5.96 -20.06 -13.01
N ASP A 287 6.57 -21.22 -13.17
CA ASP A 287 6.20 -22.30 -14.08
C ASP A 287 4.87 -22.97 -13.67
N GLN A 288 4.55 -22.94 -12.37
CA GLN A 288 3.29 -23.45 -11.82
C GLN A 288 2.16 -22.42 -11.86
N MET A 289 2.49 -21.12 -11.98
CA MET A 289 1.51 -20.07 -12.18
C MET A 289 1.19 -20.01 -13.68
N ARG A 290 -0.09 -20.17 -14.06
CA ARG A 290 -0.51 -20.06 -15.47
C ARG A 290 -0.06 -18.71 -16.02
N VAL A 291 0.89 -18.72 -16.95
CA VAL A 291 1.30 -17.52 -17.69
C VAL A 291 0.30 -17.37 -18.83
N THR A 292 -0.73 -16.55 -18.62
CA THR A 292 -1.72 -16.28 -19.66
C THR A 292 -1.08 -15.49 -20.82
N PRO A 293 -1.51 -15.71 -22.08
CA PRO A 293 -1.06 -14.91 -23.21
C PRO A 293 -1.57 -13.46 -23.13
N TYR A 294 -2.61 -13.19 -22.34
CA TYR A 294 -3.30 -11.91 -22.18
C TYR A 294 -2.76 -11.04 -21.03
N ARG A 295 -1.43 -10.94 -20.90
CA ARG A 295 -0.78 -10.20 -19.79
C ARG A 295 -1.25 -8.75 -19.62
N GLY A 296 -1.66 -8.08 -20.71
CA GLY A 296 -2.19 -6.71 -20.65
C GLY A 296 -3.55 -6.64 -19.97
N LEU A 297 -4.48 -7.52 -20.35
CA LEU A 297 -5.81 -7.62 -19.76
C LEU A 297 -5.75 -8.11 -18.31
N GLU A 298 -4.85 -9.05 -18.00
CA GLU A 298 -4.61 -9.50 -16.63
C GLU A 298 -4.11 -8.35 -15.73
N ARG A 299 -3.25 -7.47 -16.24
CA ARG A 299 -2.82 -6.27 -15.49
C ARG A 299 -3.97 -5.28 -15.27
N LEU A 300 -4.85 -5.13 -16.27
CA LEU A 300 -6.01 -4.25 -16.18
C LEU A 300 -7.01 -4.78 -15.14
N ALA A 301 -7.31 -6.09 -15.15
CA ALA A 301 -8.14 -6.73 -14.13
C ALA A 301 -7.56 -6.51 -12.73
N ASN A 302 -6.27 -6.80 -12.54
CA ASN A 302 -5.59 -6.55 -11.26
C ASN A 302 -5.63 -5.08 -10.81
N ALA A 303 -5.61 -4.12 -11.75
CA ALA A 303 -5.74 -2.70 -11.42
C ALA A 303 -7.16 -2.36 -10.93
N PHE A 304 -8.20 -2.91 -11.56
CA PHE A 304 -9.58 -2.76 -11.10
C PHE A 304 -9.83 -3.45 -9.76
N ASP A 305 -9.24 -4.62 -9.52
CA ASP A 305 -9.25 -5.26 -8.20
C ASP A 305 -8.61 -4.36 -7.14
N TYR A 306 -7.44 -3.79 -7.43
CA TYR A 306 -6.78 -2.86 -6.52
C TYR A 306 -7.63 -1.62 -6.27
N LEU A 307 -8.28 -1.05 -7.29
CA LEU A 307 -9.22 0.07 -7.14
C LEU A 307 -10.43 -0.29 -6.29
N SER A 308 -10.96 -1.51 -6.42
CA SER A 308 -12.03 -2.02 -5.55
C SER A 308 -11.58 -2.06 -4.09
N TRP A 309 -10.36 -2.55 -3.81
CA TRP A 309 -9.80 -2.58 -2.46
C TRP A 309 -9.52 -1.19 -1.89
N LEU A 310 -9.01 -0.28 -2.72
CA LEU A 310 -8.77 1.11 -2.35
C LEU A 310 -10.09 1.81 -2.04
N ALA A 311 -11.11 1.62 -2.88
CA ALA A 311 -12.46 2.13 -2.64
C ALA A 311 -13.03 1.57 -1.33
N GLY A 312 -13.00 0.26 -1.12
CA GLY A 312 -13.48 -0.36 0.13
C GLY A 312 -12.77 0.20 1.37
N THR A 313 -11.44 0.34 1.32
CA THR A 313 -10.66 0.94 2.40
C THR A 313 -11.04 2.40 2.63
N PHE A 314 -11.16 3.18 1.55
CA PHE A 314 -11.62 4.56 1.61
C PHE A 314 -13.00 4.68 2.26
N GLY A 315 -13.92 3.77 1.92
CA GLY A 315 -15.27 3.71 2.47
C GLY A 315 -15.25 3.50 3.97
N VAL A 316 -14.51 2.48 4.44
CA VAL A 316 -14.40 2.16 5.87
C VAL A 316 -13.81 3.33 6.67
N VAL A 317 -12.70 3.91 6.20
CA VAL A 317 -12.07 5.03 6.90
C VAL A 317 -12.97 6.26 6.89
N THR A 318 -13.53 6.62 5.73
CA THR A 318 -14.41 7.80 5.62
C THR A 318 -15.68 7.63 6.43
N SER A 319 -16.32 6.45 6.41
CA SER A 319 -17.53 6.19 7.20
C SER A 319 -17.26 6.27 8.70
N ALA A 320 -16.13 5.72 9.17
CA ALA A 320 -15.74 5.81 10.58
C ALA A 320 -15.49 7.27 11.00
N VAL A 321 -14.82 8.04 10.15
CA VAL A 321 -14.56 9.46 10.40
C VAL A 321 -15.86 10.27 10.42
N VAL A 322 -16.75 10.08 9.44
CA VAL A 322 -18.08 10.73 9.38
C VAL A 322 -18.90 10.37 10.63
N PHE A 323 -18.92 9.10 11.01
CA PHE A 323 -19.63 8.64 12.21
C PHE A 323 -19.12 9.36 13.46
N LEU A 324 -17.81 9.34 13.72
CA LEU A 324 -17.22 9.96 14.91
C LEU A 324 -17.43 11.49 14.92
N SER A 325 -17.33 12.12 13.76
CA SER A 325 -17.49 13.57 13.59
C SER A 325 -18.88 14.05 13.96
N PHE A 326 -19.90 13.38 13.44
CA PHE A 326 -21.29 13.80 13.64
C PHE A 326 -21.94 13.21 14.88
N LEU A 327 -21.30 12.22 15.54
CA LEU A 327 -21.85 11.59 16.75
C LEU A 327 -22.13 12.63 17.86
N ILE A 328 -21.29 13.67 17.92
CA ILE A 328 -21.37 14.74 18.92
C ILE A 328 -22.49 15.73 18.58
N GLU A 329 -22.72 16.01 17.30
CA GLU A 329 -23.73 16.98 16.87
C GLU A 329 -25.13 16.37 16.78
N ASN A 330 -25.25 15.19 16.14
CA ASN A 330 -26.52 14.54 15.90
C ASN A 330 -26.32 13.03 15.64
N VAL A 331 -26.70 12.22 16.62
CA VAL A 331 -26.58 10.75 16.57
C VAL A 331 -27.28 10.14 15.34
N MET A 332 -28.45 10.65 14.96
CA MET A 332 -29.18 10.13 13.79
C MET A 332 -28.43 10.44 12.50
N PHE A 333 -27.95 11.68 12.35
CA PHE A 333 -27.15 12.06 11.17
C PHE A 333 -25.83 11.29 11.10
N ALA A 334 -25.18 11.03 12.24
CA ALA A 334 -23.96 10.23 12.32
C ALA A 334 -24.19 8.79 11.83
N VAL A 335 -25.27 8.15 12.28
CA VAL A 335 -25.62 6.77 11.88
C VAL A 335 -26.04 6.72 10.41
N PHE A 336 -27.01 7.53 9.98
CA PHE A 336 -27.51 7.46 8.61
C PHE A 336 -26.51 8.00 7.58
N GLY A 337 -25.77 9.06 7.91
CA GLY A 337 -24.74 9.63 7.05
C GLY A 337 -23.57 8.67 6.83
N SER A 338 -23.07 8.04 7.90
CA SER A 338 -21.99 7.06 7.78
C SER A 338 -22.41 5.79 7.03
N LEU A 339 -23.64 5.30 7.25
CA LEU A 339 -24.22 4.20 6.49
C LEU A 339 -24.37 4.54 5.00
N LEU A 340 -24.85 5.73 4.67
CA LEU A 340 -25.01 6.18 3.28
C LEU A 340 -23.65 6.25 2.57
N VAL A 341 -22.63 6.82 3.23
CA VAL A 341 -21.26 6.87 2.69
C VAL A 341 -20.70 5.45 2.50
N ALA A 342 -20.85 4.58 3.49
CA ALA A 342 -20.40 3.19 3.39
C ALA A 342 -21.09 2.47 2.22
N LEU A 343 -22.38 2.69 2.01
CA LEU A 343 -23.15 2.09 0.92
C LEU A 343 -22.70 2.61 -0.45
N ILE A 344 -22.55 3.92 -0.62
CA ILE A 344 -22.07 4.51 -1.89
C ILE A 344 -20.68 3.96 -2.25
N VAL A 345 -19.78 3.90 -1.28
CA VAL A 345 -18.42 3.42 -1.54
C VAL A 345 -18.38 1.91 -1.75
N TYR A 346 -19.24 1.14 -1.06
CA TYR A 346 -19.41 -0.29 -1.31
C TYR A 346 -19.92 -0.56 -2.73
N MET A 347 -20.89 0.20 -3.21
CA MET A 347 -21.37 0.12 -4.59
C MET A 347 -20.23 0.40 -5.59
N LEU A 348 -19.41 1.42 -5.34
CA LEU A 348 -18.24 1.71 -6.19
C LEU A 348 -17.21 0.56 -6.18
N ALA A 349 -16.96 -0.04 -5.02
CA ALA A 349 -16.07 -1.20 -4.90
C ALA A 349 -16.61 -2.40 -5.71
N ILE A 350 -17.92 -2.69 -5.61
CA ILE A 350 -18.55 -3.75 -6.42
C ILE A 350 -18.41 -3.47 -7.91
N VAL A 351 -18.64 -2.22 -8.35
CA VAL A 351 -18.50 -1.85 -9.76
C VAL A 351 -17.08 -2.15 -10.25
N PHE A 352 -16.05 -1.72 -9.54
CA PHE A 352 -14.66 -2.02 -9.93
C PHE A 352 -14.37 -3.53 -9.94
N ARG A 353 -14.83 -4.26 -8.93
CA ARG A 353 -14.67 -5.72 -8.87
C ARG A 353 -15.38 -6.43 -10.03
N SER A 354 -16.59 -6.00 -10.37
CA SER A 354 -17.35 -6.58 -11.48
C SER A 354 -16.66 -6.37 -12.83
N VAL A 355 -16.00 -5.22 -13.04
CA VAL A 355 -15.20 -4.94 -14.24
C VAL A 355 -13.98 -5.87 -14.31
N SER A 356 -13.30 -6.09 -13.18
CA SER A 356 -12.18 -7.05 -13.10
C SER A 356 -12.63 -8.47 -13.45
N ASP A 357 -13.69 -8.95 -12.82
CA ASP A 357 -14.25 -10.29 -13.04
C ASP A 357 -14.71 -10.48 -14.50
N ALA A 358 -15.31 -9.46 -15.11
CA ALA A 358 -15.71 -9.48 -16.53
C ALA A 358 -14.51 -9.64 -17.47
N ILE A 359 -13.39 -8.93 -17.21
CA ILE A 359 -12.15 -9.06 -17.98
C ILE A 359 -11.57 -10.47 -17.83
N LEU A 360 -11.52 -10.99 -16.60
CA LEU A 360 -11.03 -12.35 -16.32
C LEU A 360 -11.87 -13.41 -17.03
N MET A 361 -13.20 -13.29 -16.97
CA MET A 361 -14.13 -14.20 -17.64
C MET A 361 -13.97 -14.16 -19.17
N GLY A 362 -13.80 -12.97 -19.75
CA GLY A 362 -13.53 -12.80 -21.18
C GLY A 362 -12.25 -13.52 -21.63
N MET A 363 -11.17 -13.46 -20.83
CA MET A 363 -9.94 -14.19 -21.12
C MET A 363 -10.15 -15.71 -21.08
N GLN A 364 -10.87 -16.23 -20.08
CA GLN A 364 -11.14 -17.67 -19.96
C GLN A 364 -11.98 -18.21 -21.11
N ILE A 365 -12.96 -17.44 -21.59
CA ILE A 365 -13.78 -17.81 -22.75
C ILE A 365 -12.90 -17.88 -24.00
N SER A 366 -12.02 -16.89 -24.19
CA SER A 366 -11.10 -16.86 -25.33
C SER A 366 -10.11 -18.03 -25.34
N GLU A 367 -9.61 -18.44 -24.17
CA GLU A 367 -8.75 -19.63 -24.05
C GLU A 367 -9.52 -20.91 -24.42
N LYS A 368 -10.73 -21.10 -23.89
CA LYS A 368 -11.57 -22.28 -24.18
C LYS A 368 -11.97 -22.37 -25.66
N LEU A 369 -12.17 -21.24 -26.33
CA LEU A 369 -12.47 -21.21 -27.76
C LEU A 369 -11.26 -21.62 -28.59
N LYS A 370 -10.05 -21.23 -28.17
CA LYS A 370 -8.80 -21.59 -28.84
C LYS A 370 -8.39 -23.06 -28.63
N GLU A 371 -8.83 -23.70 -27.56
CA GLU A 371 -8.62 -25.15 -27.34
C GLU A 371 -9.59 -26.03 -28.14
N ARG A 372 -10.68 -25.47 -28.68
CA ARG A 372 -11.73 -26.20 -29.42
C ARG A 372 -11.59 -26.12 -30.94
N GLY A 373 -10.78 -25.21 -31.46
CA GLY A 373 -10.46 -25.07 -32.89
C GLY A 373 -9.00 -25.37 -33.14
#